data_AF-A0A6P1CZG7-F1
#
_entry.id   AF-A0A6P1CZG7-F1
#
_cell.length_a   1.000
_cell.length_b   1.000
_cell.length_c   1.000
_cell.angle_alpha   90.00
_cell.angle_beta   90.00
_cell.angle_gamma   90.00
#
_symmetry.space_group_name_H-M   'P 1'
#
loop_
_entity.id
_entity.type
_entity.pdbx_description
1 polymer ?
#
loop_
_entity_poly.entity_id
_entity_poly.type
_entity_poly.pdbx_seq_one_letter_code
_entity_poly.pdbx_strand_id
1 'polypeptide(L)'
;MGFLIGFAPWIVYWILVGNTGFVAAVGIALALAVAGPLVLRLRRRSWHSLEIGTAVVFALLLIAAITVDDQVLERWLQPVTSLALLLIALIGVLIGRPFVEEYAAESVDPQTAVTDGFRVITVAMTWMWIAVFGVMTVSALIPPLVDGDATIRDTGHTLSVLCYWVVPYTAMGAAGVVSALFPTWFARRSELVAAHTEDRRAPVAQTAPPPSIRSASLVLTAPEVSRHDEPFAWGVRGCPPNASVDVRASGTDLFGAQWESAATFTASANGVVHAVTTAPVTGDWSAPDADAALWAMRFESDRAPELFVPPAHGWQVTMDVRCGSERSRTTVARVAGAADVHLTEVSIDGRPAVYASPAGAPPPNGRPAVACFGGSEGGCDSQRSTVAMLAANGYAALAFSWVDENADIAKIPLQRFVRGVKWLAGQEEVDARRTVAMGVSRGAEGLLATAAHSRISLAGLILVSPSSVSWQAIGSDGEIPGTPSWTLDGTDLPWCALPSGELMPQLVRNAWSAHGSIARNQPILLRLRPAYEEGLDHATPETEIRSEHIDYPILCLTGDDDAVWPSGTMADALLDRRSDAGDAHLRFPGAGHLIRPGIFPVAAQWTSGIAFGGNGSGQAAAQRGAGTAILDFLGRM
;
A
#
# COMPACT_ATOMS: atom_id res chain seq x y z
N MET A 1 10.03 3.45 -31.05
CA MET A 1 10.09 3.99 -32.44
C MET A 1 8.91 3.57 -33.33
N GLY A 2 8.09 2.57 -32.97
CA GLY A 2 6.95 2.13 -33.81
C GLY A 2 5.86 3.20 -34.03
N PHE A 3 5.62 4.06 -33.03
CA PHE A 3 4.63 5.14 -33.09
C PHE A 3 4.81 6.09 -34.29
N LEU A 4 6.06 6.48 -34.63
CA LEU A 4 6.34 7.39 -35.74
C LEU A 4 6.05 6.77 -37.12
N ILE A 5 6.06 5.44 -37.22
CA ILE A 5 5.77 4.72 -38.47
C ILE A 5 4.27 4.83 -38.79
N GLY A 6 3.40 4.75 -37.77
CA GLY A 6 1.95 4.93 -37.92
C GLY A 6 1.55 6.32 -38.44
N PHE A 7 2.33 7.35 -38.13
CA PHE A 7 2.11 8.72 -38.63
C PHE A 7 2.80 9.03 -39.96
N ALA A 8 3.60 8.12 -40.52
CA ALA A 8 4.34 8.41 -41.75
C ALA A 8 3.46 8.87 -42.93
N PRO A 9 2.28 8.25 -43.22
CA PRO A 9 1.36 8.73 -44.26
C PRO A 9 0.87 10.16 -44.01
N TRP A 10 0.58 10.49 -42.75
CA TRP A 10 0.12 11.82 -42.34
C TRP A 10 1.22 12.88 -42.46
N ILE A 11 2.45 12.55 -42.04
CA ILE A 11 3.60 13.44 -42.15
C ILE A 11 3.89 13.77 -43.62
N VAL A 12 3.93 12.75 -44.49
CA VAL A 12 4.14 12.94 -45.93
C VAL A 12 3.01 13.76 -46.54
N TYR A 13 1.76 13.45 -46.18
CA TYR A 13 0.60 14.22 -46.60
C TYR A 13 0.72 15.71 -46.24
N TRP A 14 1.06 16.05 -44.99
CA TRP A 14 1.20 17.44 -44.54
C TRP A 14 2.33 18.20 -45.25
N ILE A 15 3.42 17.52 -45.61
CA ILE A 15 4.51 18.10 -46.40
C ILE A 15 4.04 18.41 -47.84
N LEU A 16 3.23 17.52 -48.42
CA LEU A 16 2.84 17.59 -49.82
C LEU A 16 1.63 18.49 -50.09
N VAL A 17 0.66 18.51 -49.17
CA VAL A 17 -0.65 19.16 -49.41
C VAL A 17 -0.54 20.68 -49.66
N GLY A 18 0.43 21.35 -49.02
CA GLY A 18 0.69 22.77 -49.24
C GLY A 18 1.46 23.07 -50.53
N ASN A 19 2.13 22.08 -51.12
CA ASN A 19 3.16 22.28 -52.15
C ASN A 19 2.89 21.56 -53.48
N THR A 20 1.90 20.67 -53.53
CA THR A 20 1.57 19.84 -54.71
C THR A 20 0.06 19.79 -54.94
N GLY A 21 -0.38 19.17 -56.04
CA GLY A 21 -1.80 18.94 -56.30
C GLY A 21 -2.41 17.93 -55.31
N PHE A 22 -3.66 18.14 -54.88
CA PHE A 22 -4.33 17.34 -53.85
C PHE A 22 -4.37 15.85 -54.17
N VAL A 23 -4.68 15.48 -55.42
CA VAL A 23 -4.70 14.08 -55.88
C VAL A 23 -3.33 13.42 -55.69
N ALA A 24 -2.24 14.13 -56.00
CA ALA A 24 -0.88 13.60 -55.84
C ALA A 24 -0.51 13.44 -54.35
N ALA A 25 -0.77 14.48 -53.53
CA ALA A 25 -0.49 14.45 -52.10
C ALA A 25 -1.23 13.31 -51.39
N VAL A 26 -2.54 13.19 -51.63
CA VAL A 26 -3.39 12.16 -51.04
C VAL A 26 -3.10 10.78 -51.62
N GLY A 27 -2.84 10.66 -52.92
CA GLY A 27 -2.51 9.39 -53.56
C GLY A 27 -1.20 8.79 -53.04
N ILE A 28 -0.17 9.62 -52.83
CA ILE A 28 1.09 9.19 -52.22
C ILE A 28 0.87 8.75 -50.77
N ALA A 29 0.10 9.53 -50.00
CA ALA A 29 -0.21 9.19 -48.62
C ALA A 29 -1.02 7.88 -48.51
N LEU A 30 -2.01 7.66 -49.38
CA LEU A 30 -2.76 6.41 -49.45
C LEU A 30 -1.86 5.23 -49.81
N ALA A 31 -0.95 5.40 -50.78
CA ALA A 31 0.01 4.36 -51.14
C ALA A 31 0.89 3.98 -49.95
N LEU A 32 1.35 4.94 -49.16
CA LEU A 32 2.10 4.68 -47.92
C LEU A 32 1.23 4.01 -46.85
N ALA A 33 -0.01 4.48 -46.67
CA ALA A 33 -0.96 3.93 -45.71
C ALA A 33 -1.36 2.48 -46.02
N VAL A 34 -1.29 2.05 -47.29
CA VAL A 34 -1.55 0.66 -47.70
C VAL A 34 -0.27 -0.17 -47.74
N ALA A 35 0.84 0.39 -48.22
CA ALA A 35 2.12 -0.31 -48.34
C ALA A 35 2.71 -0.69 -46.97
N GLY A 36 2.60 0.19 -45.96
CA GLY A 36 3.07 -0.09 -44.60
C GLY A 36 2.43 -1.36 -44.01
N PRO A 37 1.10 -1.45 -43.92
CA PRO A 37 0.39 -2.65 -43.46
C PRO A 37 0.65 -3.89 -44.31
N LEU A 38 0.83 -3.75 -45.64
CA LEU A 38 1.16 -4.87 -46.51
C LEU A 38 2.54 -5.47 -46.20
N VAL A 39 3.53 -4.62 -45.92
CA VAL A 39 4.87 -5.02 -45.47
C VAL A 39 4.84 -5.62 -44.06
N LEU A 40 4.02 -5.08 -43.16
CA LEU A 40 3.82 -5.62 -41.81
C LEU A 40 3.13 -7.00 -41.84
N ARG A 41 2.18 -7.20 -42.75
CA ARG A 41 1.52 -8.49 -43.00
C ARG A 41 2.50 -9.55 -43.51
N LEU A 42 3.41 -9.18 -44.42
CA LEU A 42 4.50 -10.07 -44.87
C LEU A 42 5.44 -10.47 -43.73
N ARG A 43 5.52 -9.65 -42.67
CA ARG A 43 6.29 -9.92 -41.44
C ARG A 43 5.45 -10.57 -40.32
N ARG A 44 4.24 -11.04 -40.62
CA ARG A 44 3.29 -11.66 -39.66
C ARG A 44 2.95 -10.79 -38.44
N ARG A 45 2.98 -9.46 -38.57
CA ARG A 45 2.52 -8.55 -37.51
C ARG A 45 1.03 -8.24 -37.63
N SER A 46 0.39 -7.95 -36.50
CA SER A 46 -1.02 -7.55 -36.43
C SER A 46 -1.22 -6.14 -36.99
N TRP A 47 -2.43 -5.89 -37.49
CA TRP A 47 -2.84 -4.57 -37.98
C TRP A 47 -3.19 -3.68 -36.78
N HIS A 48 -2.72 -2.43 -36.80
CA HIS A 48 -3.05 -1.43 -35.79
C HIS A 48 -4.32 -0.65 -36.19
N SER A 49 -5.10 -0.25 -35.20
CA SER A 49 -6.32 0.56 -35.39
C SER A 49 -6.04 1.86 -36.15
N LEU A 50 -4.93 2.54 -35.82
CA LEU A 50 -4.49 3.77 -36.48
C LEU A 50 -4.22 3.56 -37.98
N GLU A 51 -3.61 2.44 -38.38
CA GLU A 51 -3.30 2.12 -39.78
C GLU A 51 -4.55 1.90 -40.61
N ILE A 52 -5.51 1.12 -40.07
CA ILE A 52 -6.80 0.86 -40.71
C ILE A 52 -7.56 2.17 -40.89
N GLY A 53 -7.67 2.96 -39.82
CA GLY A 53 -8.33 4.26 -39.86
C GLY A 53 -7.68 5.21 -40.87
N THR A 54 -6.35 5.25 -40.89
CA THR A 54 -5.56 6.07 -41.81
C THR A 54 -5.81 5.69 -43.27
N ALA A 55 -5.81 4.40 -43.60
CA ALA A 55 -6.07 3.93 -44.97
C ALA A 55 -7.50 4.28 -45.44
N VAL A 56 -8.50 4.12 -44.56
CA VAL A 56 -9.90 4.48 -44.86
C VAL A 56 -10.02 5.99 -45.10
N VAL A 57 -9.42 6.81 -44.23
CA VAL A 57 -9.47 8.27 -44.38
C VAL A 57 -8.80 8.71 -45.67
N PHE A 58 -7.60 8.23 -45.99
CA PHE A 58 -6.94 8.62 -47.24
C PHE A 58 -7.67 8.11 -48.49
N ALA A 59 -8.39 6.99 -48.43
CA ALA A 59 -9.26 6.54 -49.52
C ALA A 59 -10.43 7.51 -49.73
N LEU A 60 -11.07 7.96 -48.64
CA LEU A 60 -12.15 8.96 -48.70
C LEU A 60 -11.65 10.33 -49.19
N LEU A 61 -10.48 10.75 -48.72
CA LEU A 61 -9.85 12.00 -49.18
C LEU A 61 -9.45 11.92 -50.65
N LEU A 62 -9.08 10.74 -51.18
CA LEU A 62 -8.74 10.59 -52.60
C LEU A 62 -10.00 10.75 -53.46
N ILE A 63 -11.12 10.18 -53.01
CA ILE A 63 -12.42 10.39 -53.66
C ILE A 63 -12.78 11.88 -53.62
N ALA A 64 -12.64 12.54 -52.48
CA ALA A 64 -12.90 13.98 -52.35
C ALA A 64 -11.99 14.80 -53.27
N ALA A 65 -10.69 14.49 -53.35
CA ALA A 65 -9.73 15.17 -54.21
C ALA A 65 -10.02 15.05 -55.71
N ILE A 66 -10.82 14.05 -56.13
CA ILE A 66 -11.23 13.84 -57.53
C ILE A 66 -12.62 14.45 -57.81
N THR A 67 -13.46 14.58 -56.78
CA THR A 67 -14.90 14.89 -56.95
C THR A 67 -15.30 16.27 -56.46
N VAL A 68 -14.51 16.91 -55.60
CA VAL A 68 -14.78 18.20 -54.97
C VAL A 68 -13.90 19.28 -55.59
N ASP A 69 -14.43 20.50 -55.72
CA ASP A 69 -13.70 21.66 -56.24
C ASP A 69 -12.48 22.03 -55.37
N ASP A 70 -11.39 22.41 -56.03
CA ASP A 70 -10.11 22.75 -55.37
C ASP A 70 -10.27 23.89 -54.35
N GLN A 71 -11.16 24.85 -54.56
CA GLN A 71 -11.39 25.95 -53.60
C GLN A 71 -12.00 25.44 -52.29
N VAL A 72 -12.90 24.46 -52.38
CA VAL A 72 -13.51 23.84 -51.21
C VAL A 72 -12.49 22.99 -50.47
N LEU A 73 -11.65 22.25 -51.20
CA LEU A 73 -10.56 21.47 -50.63
C LEU A 73 -9.53 22.37 -49.93
N GLU A 74 -9.08 23.44 -50.58
CA GLU A 74 -8.13 24.41 -50.01
C GLU A 74 -8.59 25.00 -48.67
N ARG A 75 -9.92 25.16 -48.50
CA ARG A 75 -10.53 25.70 -47.28
C ARG A 75 -10.74 24.67 -46.18
N TRP A 76 -11.21 23.48 -46.51
CA TRP A 76 -11.71 22.52 -45.51
C TRP A 76 -10.81 21.33 -45.23
N LEU A 77 -9.77 21.11 -46.03
CA LEU A 77 -8.99 19.89 -45.97
C LEU A 77 -8.18 19.76 -44.67
N GLN A 78 -7.64 20.85 -44.11
CA GLN A 78 -6.92 20.83 -42.81
C GLN A 78 -7.88 20.54 -41.63
N PRO A 79 -9.05 21.21 -41.50
CA PRO A 79 -10.07 20.82 -40.52
C PRO A 79 -10.50 19.35 -40.65
N VAL A 80 -10.81 18.89 -41.85
CA VAL A 80 -11.33 17.53 -42.10
C VAL A 80 -10.30 16.48 -41.75
N THR A 81 -9.03 16.68 -42.11
CA THR A 81 -7.96 15.73 -41.79
C THR A 81 -7.62 15.69 -40.30
N SER A 82 -7.65 16.84 -39.63
CA SER A 82 -7.48 16.90 -38.17
C SER A 82 -8.63 16.22 -37.44
N LEU A 83 -9.87 16.46 -37.88
CA LEU A 83 -11.06 15.79 -37.36
C LEU A 83 -11.00 14.28 -37.61
N ALA A 84 -10.51 13.85 -38.77
CA ALA A 84 -10.38 12.44 -39.07
C ALA A 84 -9.39 11.72 -38.13
N LEU A 85 -8.24 12.32 -37.83
CA LEU A 85 -7.31 11.82 -36.81
C LEU A 85 -7.95 11.74 -35.42
N LEU A 86 -8.68 12.78 -35.03
CA LEU A 86 -9.43 12.82 -33.78
C LEU A 86 -10.43 11.65 -33.71
N LEU A 87 -11.20 11.42 -34.79
CA LEU A 87 -12.19 10.35 -34.86
C LEU A 87 -11.55 8.97 -34.83
N ILE A 88 -10.41 8.75 -35.52
CA ILE A 88 -9.69 7.47 -35.46
C ILE A 88 -9.28 7.16 -34.02
N ALA A 89 -8.65 8.12 -33.34
CA ALA A 89 -8.20 7.94 -31.96
C ALA A 89 -9.38 7.73 -30.99
N LEU A 90 -10.44 8.52 -31.13
CA LEU A 90 -11.64 8.43 -30.29
C LEU A 90 -12.37 7.09 -30.49
N ILE A 91 -12.58 6.67 -31.74
CA ILE A 91 -13.19 5.38 -32.06
C ILE A 91 -12.33 4.24 -31.51
N GLY A 92 -11.00 4.33 -31.63
CA GLY A 92 -10.07 3.36 -31.04
C GLY A 92 -10.31 3.15 -29.54
N VAL A 93 -10.40 4.23 -28.76
CA VAL A 93 -10.74 4.14 -27.33
C VAL A 93 -12.13 3.54 -27.11
N LEU A 94 -13.15 3.98 -27.88
CA LEU A 94 -14.53 3.51 -27.73
C LEU A 94 -14.71 2.01 -28.03
N ILE A 95 -13.90 1.45 -28.93
CA ILE A 95 -13.90 0.00 -29.23
C ILE A 95 -12.93 -0.80 -28.34
N GLY A 96 -12.34 -0.17 -27.32
CA GLY A 96 -11.41 -0.81 -26.39
C GLY A 96 -10.02 -1.09 -26.98
N ARG A 97 -9.64 -0.41 -28.06
CA ARG A 97 -8.34 -0.53 -28.75
C ARG A 97 -7.64 0.83 -28.84
N PRO A 98 -7.17 1.40 -27.71
CA PRO A 98 -6.42 2.64 -27.71
C PRO A 98 -5.12 2.46 -28.51
N PHE A 99 -4.91 3.28 -29.54
CA PHE A 99 -3.83 3.03 -30.49
C PHE A 99 -2.42 3.10 -29.86
N VAL A 100 -2.20 3.90 -28.80
CA VAL A 100 -0.90 3.95 -28.12
C VAL A 100 -0.57 2.60 -27.48
N GLU A 101 -1.57 1.91 -26.91
CA GLU A 101 -1.39 0.59 -26.29
C GLU A 101 -0.90 -0.43 -27.33
N GLU A 102 -1.51 -0.44 -28.51
CA GLU A 102 -1.15 -1.39 -29.57
C GLU A 102 0.31 -1.22 -30.02
N TYR A 103 0.78 0.04 -30.16
CA TYR A 103 2.18 0.31 -30.50
C TYR A 103 3.15 0.09 -29.33
N ALA A 104 2.73 0.40 -28.11
CA ALA A 104 3.56 0.25 -26.92
C ALA A 104 3.74 -1.23 -26.54
N ALA A 105 2.73 -2.07 -26.76
CA ALA A 105 2.76 -3.50 -26.44
C ALA A 105 3.87 -4.23 -27.22
N GLU A 106 4.19 -3.80 -28.45
CA GLU A 106 5.31 -4.35 -29.22
C GLU A 106 6.70 -3.97 -28.67
N SER A 107 6.76 -2.98 -27.76
CA SER A 107 8.03 -2.45 -27.23
C SER A 107 8.38 -2.95 -25.83
N VAL A 108 7.47 -3.70 -25.20
CA VAL A 108 7.64 -4.30 -23.88
C VAL A 108 7.52 -5.82 -23.99
N ASP A 109 7.91 -6.54 -22.94
CA ASP A 109 7.71 -7.97 -22.87
C ASP A 109 6.22 -8.33 -22.69
N PRO A 110 5.83 -9.59 -23.00
CA PRO A 110 4.44 -10.01 -22.91
C PRO A 110 3.82 -9.93 -21.50
N GLN A 111 4.61 -10.04 -20.42
CA GLN A 111 4.10 -9.95 -19.05
C GLN A 111 3.73 -8.51 -18.71
N THR A 112 4.60 -7.55 -19.06
CA THR A 112 4.31 -6.12 -18.89
C THR A 112 3.10 -5.68 -19.72
N ALA A 113 3.01 -6.15 -20.97
CA ALA A 113 1.94 -5.76 -21.90
C ALA A 113 0.53 -6.12 -21.42
N VAL A 114 0.39 -7.14 -20.57
CA VAL A 114 -0.91 -7.60 -20.05
C VAL A 114 -1.25 -7.02 -18.67
N THR A 115 -0.39 -6.17 -18.10
CA THR A 115 -0.66 -5.54 -16.80
C THR A 115 -1.70 -4.43 -16.90
N ASP A 116 -2.54 -4.31 -15.87
CA ASP A 116 -3.52 -3.21 -15.77
C ASP A 116 -2.86 -1.84 -15.77
N GLY A 117 -1.72 -1.71 -15.08
CA GLY A 117 -0.98 -0.45 -15.01
C GLY A 117 -0.48 0.03 -16.38
N PHE A 118 0.02 -0.88 -17.21
CA PHE A 118 0.41 -0.59 -18.59
C PHE A 118 -0.78 -0.08 -19.42
N ARG A 119 -1.94 -0.73 -19.29
CA ARG A 119 -3.17 -0.32 -19.96
C ARG A 119 -3.62 1.08 -19.51
N VAL A 120 -3.62 1.38 -18.22
CA VAL A 120 -4.00 2.69 -17.68
C VAL A 120 -3.10 3.81 -18.25
N ILE A 121 -1.78 3.61 -18.28
CA ILE A 121 -0.84 4.59 -18.83
C ILE A 121 -1.10 4.81 -20.33
N THR A 122 -1.21 3.73 -21.10
CA THR A 122 -1.34 3.82 -22.56
C THR A 122 -2.70 4.39 -22.99
N VAL A 123 -3.77 4.11 -22.23
CA VAL A 123 -5.08 4.79 -22.37
C VAL A 123 -4.96 6.28 -22.06
N ALA A 124 -4.30 6.67 -20.96
CA ALA A 124 -4.09 8.08 -20.63
C ALA A 124 -3.28 8.82 -21.71
N MET A 125 -2.23 8.18 -22.24
CA MET A 125 -1.46 8.71 -23.37
C MET A 125 -2.31 8.84 -24.63
N THR A 126 -3.22 7.89 -24.89
CA THR A 126 -4.17 7.98 -26.01
C THR A 126 -5.11 9.18 -25.83
N TRP A 127 -5.61 9.43 -24.62
CA TRP A 127 -6.41 10.62 -24.34
C TRP A 127 -5.65 11.93 -24.50
N MET A 128 -4.35 11.97 -24.17
CA MET A 128 -3.48 13.11 -24.49
C MET A 128 -3.44 13.34 -26.01
N TRP A 129 -3.30 12.29 -26.81
CA TRP A 129 -3.33 12.40 -28.28
C TRP A 129 -4.69 12.84 -28.82
N ILE A 130 -5.79 12.34 -28.25
CA ILE A 130 -7.15 12.81 -28.56
C ILE A 130 -7.27 14.31 -28.28
N ALA A 131 -6.77 14.79 -27.14
CA ALA A 131 -6.78 16.22 -26.82
C ALA A 131 -5.96 17.04 -27.81
N VAL A 132 -4.78 16.55 -28.22
CA VAL A 132 -3.97 17.18 -29.28
C VAL A 132 -4.73 17.25 -30.59
N PHE A 133 -5.34 16.15 -31.06
CA PHE A 133 -6.13 16.16 -32.29
C PHE A 133 -7.37 17.06 -32.18
N GLY A 134 -7.95 17.18 -30.99
CA GLY A 134 -9.00 18.16 -30.68
C GLY A 134 -8.52 19.60 -30.85
N VAL A 135 -7.36 19.94 -30.27
CA VAL A 135 -6.72 21.25 -30.45
C VAL A 135 -6.42 21.52 -31.91
N MET A 136 -5.86 20.54 -32.64
CA MET A 136 -5.59 20.65 -34.08
C MET A 136 -6.88 20.93 -34.86
N THR A 137 -7.96 20.23 -34.56
CA THR A 137 -9.26 20.37 -35.22
C THR A 137 -9.88 21.75 -34.96
N VAL A 138 -9.95 22.17 -33.69
CA VAL A 138 -10.49 23.48 -33.32
C VAL A 138 -9.65 24.59 -33.92
N SER A 139 -8.32 24.49 -33.82
CA SER A 139 -7.38 25.44 -34.41
C SER A 139 -7.60 25.57 -35.91
N ALA A 140 -7.65 24.44 -36.64
CA ALA A 140 -7.86 24.45 -38.08
C ALA A 140 -9.24 24.98 -38.50
N LEU A 141 -10.27 24.86 -37.64
CA LEU A 141 -11.61 25.41 -37.92
C LEU A 141 -11.70 26.93 -37.83
N ILE A 142 -10.78 27.60 -37.11
CA ILE A 142 -10.87 29.05 -36.87
C ILE A 142 -10.75 29.87 -38.18
N PRO A 143 -9.71 29.70 -39.02
CA PRO A 143 -9.56 30.53 -40.22
C PRO A 143 -10.77 30.47 -41.17
N PRO A 144 -11.30 29.31 -41.60
CA PRO A 144 -12.39 29.26 -42.57
C PRO A 144 -13.74 29.74 -41.99
N LEU A 145 -13.87 29.85 -40.66
CA LEU A 145 -15.06 30.39 -39.99
C LEU A 145 -14.98 31.91 -39.79
N VAL A 146 -13.78 32.44 -39.55
CA VAL A 146 -13.55 33.87 -39.35
C VAL A 146 -13.38 34.60 -40.69
N ASP A 147 -12.68 33.97 -41.62
CA ASP A 147 -12.42 34.47 -42.96
C ASP A 147 -12.80 33.39 -43.99
N GLY A 148 -13.86 33.66 -44.74
CA GLY A 148 -14.40 32.71 -45.71
C GLY A 148 -13.46 32.37 -46.85
N ASP A 149 -12.43 33.20 -47.08
CA ASP A 149 -11.45 33.03 -48.15
C ASP A 149 -10.13 32.43 -47.65
N ALA A 150 -10.01 32.15 -46.34
CA ALA A 150 -8.79 31.56 -45.77
C ALA A 150 -8.55 30.13 -46.28
N THR A 151 -7.37 29.89 -46.84
CA THR A 151 -6.95 28.59 -47.37
C THR A 151 -5.70 28.06 -46.67
N ILE A 152 -5.44 26.76 -46.79
CA ILE A 152 -4.22 26.12 -46.28
C ILE A 152 -2.92 26.68 -46.92
N ARG A 153 -3.04 27.31 -48.09
CA ARG A 153 -1.91 27.93 -48.84
C ARG A 153 -1.67 29.39 -48.47
N ASP A 154 -2.52 29.97 -47.63
CA ASP A 154 -2.39 31.34 -47.18
C ASP A 154 -1.19 31.49 -46.23
N THR A 155 -0.13 32.09 -46.76
CA THR A 155 1.10 32.42 -46.02
C THR A 155 1.18 33.91 -45.64
N GLY A 156 0.21 34.72 -46.09
CA GLY A 156 0.18 36.16 -45.87
C GLY A 156 -0.57 36.58 -44.61
N HIS A 157 -1.56 35.79 -44.16
CA HIS A 157 -2.33 36.09 -42.96
C HIS A 157 -1.81 35.32 -41.73
N THR A 158 -1.42 36.08 -40.71
CA THR A 158 -0.91 35.54 -39.43
C THR A 158 -1.88 34.55 -38.77
N LEU A 159 -3.20 34.78 -38.87
CA LEU A 159 -4.20 33.88 -38.29
C LEU A 159 -4.18 32.50 -38.95
N SER A 160 -4.14 32.43 -40.29
CA SER A 160 -4.04 31.19 -41.07
C SER A 160 -2.76 30.42 -40.73
N VAL A 161 -1.62 31.12 -40.66
CA VAL A 161 -0.33 30.51 -40.31
C VAL A 161 -0.34 29.94 -38.89
N LEU A 162 -0.85 30.69 -37.92
CA LEU A 162 -0.91 30.23 -36.52
C LEU A 162 -1.82 29.01 -36.37
N CYS A 163 -3.01 29.07 -36.98
CA CYS A 163 -4.08 28.10 -36.77
C CYS A 163 -3.88 26.81 -37.56
N TYR A 164 -3.32 26.86 -38.78
CA TYR A 164 -3.07 25.67 -39.59
C TYR A 164 -1.74 25.01 -39.29
N TRP A 165 -0.73 25.79 -38.88
CA TRP A 165 0.64 25.30 -38.77
C TRP A 165 1.21 25.41 -37.35
N VAL A 166 1.30 26.61 -36.78
CA VAL A 166 2.04 26.78 -35.51
C VAL A 166 1.41 26.02 -34.36
N VAL A 167 0.12 26.23 -34.08
CA VAL A 167 -0.56 25.60 -32.94
C VAL A 167 -0.65 24.07 -33.10
N PRO A 168 -1.15 23.52 -34.24
CA PRO A 168 -1.26 22.07 -34.44
C PRO A 168 0.06 21.32 -34.29
N TYR A 169 1.11 21.75 -34.99
CA TYR A 169 2.38 21.02 -35.02
C TYR A 169 3.21 21.25 -33.75
N THR A 170 3.03 22.38 -33.04
CA THR A 170 3.62 22.55 -31.70
C THR A 170 3.01 21.60 -30.69
N ALA A 171 1.67 21.48 -30.67
CA ALA A 171 0.96 20.54 -29.79
C ALA A 171 1.37 19.09 -30.07
N MET A 172 1.45 18.70 -31.35
CA MET A 172 1.89 17.38 -31.78
C MET A 172 3.37 17.10 -31.44
N GLY A 173 4.25 18.08 -31.64
CA GLY A 173 5.65 17.98 -31.25
C GLY A 173 5.81 17.77 -29.74
N ALA A 174 5.08 18.53 -28.93
CA ALA A 174 5.08 18.39 -27.47
C ALA A 174 4.59 17.00 -27.04
N ALA A 175 3.47 16.50 -27.58
CA ALA A 175 2.96 15.17 -27.26
C ALA A 175 3.88 14.03 -27.73
N GLY A 176 4.56 14.21 -28.87
CA GLY A 176 5.60 13.29 -29.34
C GLY A 176 6.77 13.21 -28.37
N VAL A 177 7.25 14.36 -27.87
CA VAL A 177 8.32 14.43 -26.86
C VAL A 177 7.89 13.77 -25.55
N VAL A 178 6.70 14.08 -25.03
CA VAL A 178 6.17 13.45 -23.82
C VAL A 178 6.08 11.94 -23.99
N SER A 179 5.54 11.46 -25.12
CA SER A 179 5.39 10.03 -25.39
C SER A 179 6.72 9.30 -25.49
N ALA A 180 7.78 9.97 -25.96
CA ALA A 180 9.12 9.39 -26.06
C ALA A 180 9.87 9.38 -24.72
N LEU A 181 9.70 10.42 -23.89
CA LEU A 181 10.46 10.59 -22.65
C LEU A 181 9.79 9.97 -21.44
N PHE A 182 8.45 9.92 -21.39
CA PHE A 182 7.71 9.49 -20.22
C PHE A 182 8.08 8.07 -19.74
N PRO A 183 8.16 7.03 -20.60
CA PRO A 183 8.45 5.67 -20.11
C PRO A 183 9.81 5.55 -19.43
N THR A 184 10.85 6.14 -20.03
CA THR A 184 12.21 6.11 -19.48
C THR A 184 12.34 6.98 -18.24
N TRP A 185 11.66 8.14 -18.21
CA TRP A 185 11.56 8.98 -17.03
C TRP A 185 10.87 8.23 -15.88
N PHE A 186 9.71 7.61 -16.14
CA PHE A 186 8.91 6.94 -15.12
C PHE A 186 9.62 5.72 -14.54
N ALA A 187 10.23 4.88 -15.40
CA ALA A 187 11.03 3.74 -14.96
C ALA A 187 12.17 4.18 -14.02
N ARG A 188 12.96 5.17 -14.45
CA ARG A 188 14.08 5.70 -13.65
C ARG A 188 13.60 6.30 -12.33
N ARG A 189 12.45 6.98 -12.31
CA ARG A 189 11.89 7.54 -11.07
C ARG A 189 11.35 6.46 -10.14
N SER A 190 10.76 5.41 -10.68
CA SER A 190 10.24 4.29 -9.90
C SER A 190 11.39 3.50 -9.25
N GLU A 191 12.48 3.25 -10.00
CA GLU A 191 13.72 2.66 -9.45
C GLU A 191 14.30 3.48 -8.30
N LEU A 192 14.30 4.82 -8.43
CA LEU A 192 14.76 5.71 -7.35
C LEU A 192 13.89 5.61 -6.09
N VAL A 193 12.57 5.48 -6.26
CA VAL A 193 11.64 5.27 -5.13
C VAL A 193 11.90 3.90 -4.48
N ALA A 194 12.02 2.84 -5.27
CA ALA A 194 12.28 1.49 -4.77
C ALA A 194 13.61 1.41 -4.00
N ALA A 195 14.69 1.96 -4.55
CA ALA A 195 16.00 1.99 -3.88
C ALA A 195 15.99 2.80 -2.57
N HIS A 196 15.16 3.84 -2.46
CA HIS A 196 14.99 4.59 -1.22
C HIS A 196 14.18 3.82 -0.17
N THR A 197 13.43 2.82 -0.60
CA THR A 197 12.45 2.08 0.21
C THR A 197 13.03 0.78 0.78
N GLU A 198 14.02 0.14 0.15
CA GLU A 198 14.61 -1.10 0.66
C GLU A 198 15.32 -0.91 2.01
N ASP A 199 14.71 -1.35 3.11
CA ASP A 199 15.28 -1.21 4.46
C ASP A 199 15.76 -2.54 5.04
N ARG A 200 16.96 -2.96 4.63
CA ARG A 200 17.67 -4.12 5.21
C ARG A 200 18.56 -3.69 6.38
N ARG A 201 17.95 -3.16 7.44
CA ARG A 201 18.71 -2.84 8.67
C ARG A 201 18.97 -4.10 9.49
N ALA A 202 20.23 -4.31 9.82
CA ALA A 202 20.61 -5.35 10.78
C ALA A 202 20.34 -4.85 12.21
N PRO A 203 19.92 -5.72 13.14
CA PRO A 203 19.87 -5.38 14.55
C PRO A 203 21.20 -4.83 15.05
N VAL A 204 21.15 -3.77 15.85
CA VAL A 204 22.36 -3.14 16.42
C VAL A 204 22.50 -3.49 17.89
N ALA A 205 23.75 -3.48 18.37
CA ALA A 205 24.02 -3.58 19.79
C ALA A 205 23.41 -2.38 20.53
N GLN A 206 22.62 -2.66 21.56
CA GLN A 206 21.93 -1.63 22.33
C GLN A 206 22.91 -0.88 23.23
N THR A 207 22.81 0.44 23.26
CA THR A 207 23.62 1.29 24.13
C THR A 207 23.08 1.25 25.55
N ALA A 208 23.99 1.36 26.53
CA ALA A 208 23.58 1.47 27.93
C ALA A 208 22.79 2.78 28.15
N PRO A 209 21.71 2.74 28.95
CA PRO A 209 20.95 3.95 29.24
C PRO A 209 21.79 4.96 30.03
N PRO A 210 21.49 6.26 29.93
CA PRO A 210 22.19 7.28 30.71
C PRO A 210 21.97 7.07 32.21
N PRO A 211 22.90 7.53 33.07
CA PRO A 211 22.77 7.38 34.51
C PRO A 211 21.54 8.13 35.03
N SER A 212 20.88 7.53 36.02
CA SER A 212 19.75 8.15 36.72
C SER A 212 20.19 9.40 37.48
N ILE A 213 19.32 10.41 37.52
CA ILE A 213 19.53 11.66 38.26
C ILE A 213 18.44 11.76 39.32
N ARG A 214 18.83 11.81 40.59
CA ARG A 214 17.91 12.01 41.71
C ARG A 214 18.02 13.45 42.20
N SER A 215 16.92 14.18 42.19
CA SER A 215 16.79 15.44 42.91
C SER A 215 16.11 15.16 44.25
N ALA A 216 16.49 15.92 45.28
CA ALA A 216 15.85 15.85 46.59
C ALA A 216 14.49 16.55 46.61
N SER A 217 14.28 17.53 45.73
CA SER A 217 13.08 18.37 45.66
C SER A 217 12.15 17.94 44.52
N LEU A 218 12.67 17.39 43.41
CA LEU A 218 11.89 16.92 42.28
C LEU A 218 11.94 15.39 42.18
N VAL A 219 10.83 14.72 42.47
CA VAL A 219 10.72 13.25 42.49
C VAL A 219 9.94 12.77 41.27
N LEU A 220 10.63 12.06 40.38
CA LEU A 220 10.03 11.29 39.28
C LEU A 220 9.76 9.86 39.74
N THR A 221 8.52 9.41 39.65
CA THR A 221 8.12 8.02 39.93
C THR A 221 7.79 7.31 38.62
N ALA A 222 8.46 6.20 38.35
CA ALA A 222 8.19 5.26 37.27
C ALA A 222 8.61 3.84 37.73
N PRO A 223 8.05 2.76 37.18
CA PRO A 223 8.51 1.41 37.49
C PRO A 223 9.92 1.18 36.93
N GLU A 224 10.67 0.24 37.52
CA GLU A 224 11.98 -0.17 36.97
C GLU A 224 11.81 -1.03 35.71
N VAL A 225 10.80 -1.90 35.71
CA VAL A 225 10.45 -2.79 34.60
C VAL A 225 8.93 -2.73 34.37
N SER A 226 8.49 -2.74 33.12
CA SER A 226 7.07 -2.78 32.74
C SER A 226 6.89 -3.60 31.46
N ARG A 227 5.83 -4.40 31.37
CA ARG A 227 5.55 -5.19 30.16
C ARG A 227 4.99 -4.34 29.03
N HIS A 228 5.12 -4.79 27.78
CA HIS A 228 4.65 -4.05 26.62
C HIS A 228 3.13 -3.80 26.62
N ASP A 229 2.37 -4.73 27.20
CA ASP A 229 0.90 -4.71 27.38
C ASP A 229 0.42 -4.02 28.65
N GLU A 230 1.33 -3.52 29.50
CA GLU A 230 0.98 -2.80 30.73
C GLU A 230 1.00 -1.29 30.54
N PRO A 231 0.08 -0.55 31.21
CA PRO A 231 0.12 0.90 31.26
C PRO A 231 1.47 1.43 31.75
N PHE A 232 1.99 2.45 31.09
CA PHE A 232 3.24 3.09 31.43
C PHE A 232 3.04 4.12 32.55
N ALA A 233 2.92 3.64 33.78
CA ALA A 233 2.62 4.48 34.93
C ALA A 233 3.81 5.37 35.34
N TRP A 234 3.66 6.69 35.19
CA TRP A 234 4.64 7.66 35.69
C TRP A 234 3.99 8.92 36.29
N GLY A 235 4.77 9.66 37.09
CA GLY A 235 4.32 10.90 37.72
C GLY A 235 5.46 11.71 38.32
N VAL A 236 5.19 12.98 38.62
CA VAL A 236 6.18 13.93 39.13
C VAL A 236 5.63 14.61 40.38
N ARG A 237 6.45 14.72 41.43
CA ARG A 237 6.10 15.41 42.69
C ARG A 237 7.21 16.37 43.12
N GLY A 238 6.83 17.37 43.90
CA GLY A 238 7.74 18.34 44.51
C GLY A 238 8.04 19.56 43.64
N CYS A 239 7.24 19.79 42.61
CA CYS A 239 7.25 21.03 41.85
C CYS A 239 6.68 22.19 42.69
N PRO A 240 7.10 23.45 42.50
CA PRO A 240 6.37 24.59 43.03
C PRO A 240 4.92 24.60 42.48
N PRO A 241 3.94 25.10 43.26
CA PRO A 241 2.55 25.20 42.80
C PRO A 241 2.44 25.96 41.48
N ASN A 242 1.70 25.41 40.50
CA ASN A 242 1.50 25.99 39.16
C ASN A 242 2.79 26.17 38.34
N ALA A 243 3.89 25.51 38.71
CA ALA A 243 5.12 25.55 37.93
C ALA A 243 4.98 24.80 36.60
N SER A 244 5.75 25.26 35.61
CA SER A 244 5.95 24.54 34.36
C SER A 244 6.86 23.33 34.58
N VAL A 245 6.48 22.17 34.07
CA VAL A 245 7.20 20.91 34.18
C VAL A 245 7.42 20.33 32.79
N ASP A 246 8.67 20.29 32.34
CA ASP A 246 9.03 19.69 31.06
C ASP A 246 9.33 18.20 31.25
N VAL A 247 8.70 17.36 30.45
CA VAL A 247 8.87 15.91 30.45
C VAL A 247 9.36 15.49 29.07
N ARG A 248 10.41 14.65 29.04
CA ARG A 248 10.88 13.97 27.84
C ARG A 248 10.98 12.47 28.10
N ALA A 249 10.55 11.68 27.13
CA ALA A 249 10.74 10.24 27.11
C ALA A 249 11.53 9.88 25.85
N SER A 250 12.60 9.09 25.97
CA SER A 250 13.37 8.65 24.81
C SER A 250 13.84 7.20 24.90
N GLY A 251 14.10 6.59 23.75
CA GLY A 251 14.66 5.24 23.66
C GLY A 251 15.10 4.88 22.25
N THR A 252 15.87 3.80 22.15
CA THR A 252 16.39 3.28 20.88
C THR A 252 15.63 2.03 20.46
N ASP A 253 15.31 1.89 19.18
CA ASP A 253 14.74 0.65 18.64
C ASP A 253 15.80 -0.42 18.34
N LEU A 254 15.36 -1.61 17.89
CA LEU A 254 16.22 -2.73 17.54
C LEU A 254 17.29 -2.37 16.49
N PHE A 255 16.98 -1.43 15.60
CA PHE A 255 17.80 -1.05 14.45
C PHE A 255 18.61 0.23 14.69
N GLY A 256 18.54 0.80 15.89
CA GLY A 256 19.36 1.95 16.30
C GLY A 256 18.70 3.32 16.10
N ALA A 257 17.47 3.41 15.60
CA ALA A 257 16.80 4.70 15.47
C ALA A 257 16.41 5.25 16.85
N GLN A 258 16.61 6.55 17.04
CA GLN A 258 16.22 7.24 18.27
C GLN A 258 14.76 7.68 18.18
N TRP A 259 14.03 7.43 19.26
CA TRP A 259 12.63 7.78 19.43
C TRP A 259 12.49 8.68 20.65
N GLU A 260 11.85 9.84 20.51
CA GLU A 260 11.64 10.82 21.58
C GLU A 260 10.23 11.42 21.54
N SER A 261 9.63 11.60 22.71
CA SER A 261 8.45 12.45 22.91
C SER A 261 8.76 13.54 23.94
N ALA A 262 8.11 14.70 23.81
CA ALA A 262 8.21 15.79 24.76
C ALA A 262 6.86 16.44 25.04
N ALA A 263 6.63 16.81 26.30
CA ALA A 263 5.48 17.61 26.69
C ALA A 263 5.77 18.48 27.92
N THR A 264 5.07 19.61 28.00
CA THR A 264 5.14 20.55 29.10
C THR A 264 3.80 20.55 29.85
N PHE A 265 3.86 20.37 31.17
CA PHE A 265 2.71 20.33 32.06
C PHE A 265 2.71 21.53 33.01
N THR A 266 1.56 21.82 33.59
CA THR A 266 1.46 22.69 34.76
C THR A 266 1.25 21.83 36.00
N ALA A 267 2.14 21.97 36.99
CA ALA A 267 2.00 21.29 38.27
C ALA A 267 0.74 21.78 38.99
N SER A 268 0.03 20.88 39.66
CA SER A 268 -1.12 21.24 40.49
C SER A 268 -0.74 22.16 41.67
N ALA A 269 -1.73 22.68 42.39
CA ALA A 269 -1.52 23.46 43.61
C ALA A 269 -0.69 22.71 44.69
N ASN A 270 -0.68 21.37 44.64
CA ASN A 270 0.09 20.51 45.54
C ASN A 270 1.48 20.15 44.97
N GLY A 271 1.88 20.72 43.83
CA GLY A 271 3.20 20.48 43.25
C GLY A 271 3.35 19.13 42.55
N VAL A 272 2.25 18.60 42.00
CA VAL A 272 2.19 17.25 41.41
C VAL A 272 1.69 17.29 39.97
N VAL A 273 2.29 16.45 39.12
CA VAL A 273 1.80 16.10 37.77
C VAL A 273 1.49 14.61 37.75
N HIS A 274 0.26 14.26 37.38
CA HIS A 274 -0.22 12.89 37.20
C HIS A 274 -0.61 12.68 35.74
N ALA A 275 0.21 11.94 34.99
CA ALA A 275 0.06 11.83 33.54
C ALA A 275 -1.30 11.26 33.08
N VAL A 276 -1.95 10.45 33.93
CA VAL A 276 -3.28 9.88 33.66
C VAL A 276 -4.40 10.92 33.73
N THR A 277 -4.25 11.97 34.53
CA THR A 277 -5.33 12.92 34.84
C THR A 277 -5.03 14.36 34.43
N THR A 278 -3.77 14.68 34.13
CA THR A 278 -3.32 16.02 33.78
C THR A 278 -2.97 16.06 32.29
N ALA A 279 -3.61 16.96 31.55
CA ALA A 279 -3.26 17.22 30.16
C ALA A 279 -1.98 18.09 30.08
N PRO A 280 -1.12 17.89 29.08
CA PRO A 280 -0.04 18.82 28.81
C PRO A 280 -0.59 20.15 28.26
N VAL A 281 0.14 21.24 28.53
CA VAL A 281 -0.15 22.56 27.97
C VAL A 281 0.32 22.63 26.51
N THR A 282 1.47 22.03 26.23
CA THR A 282 2.07 21.90 24.90
C THR A 282 2.85 20.59 24.82
N GLY A 283 3.02 20.02 23.63
CA GLY A 283 3.81 18.80 23.45
C GLY A 283 3.35 17.97 22.27
N ASP A 284 3.85 16.74 22.24
CA ASP A 284 3.56 15.74 21.20
C ASP A 284 2.18 15.06 21.36
N TRP A 285 1.47 15.36 22.45
CA TRP A 285 0.08 14.96 22.69
C TRP A 285 -0.66 16.06 23.46
N SER A 286 -2.00 15.97 23.52
CA SER A 286 -2.86 17.04 24.08
C SER A 286 -3.88 16.58 25.13
N ALA A 287 -4.13 15.28 25.25
CA ALA A 287 -5.07 14.72 26.23
C ALA A 287 -4.33 14.08 27.42
N PRO A 288 -4.95 13.95 28.61
CA PRO A 288 -4.38 13.16 29.69
C PRO A 288 -4.22 11.70 29.27
N ASP A 289 -2.98 11.24 29.18
CA ASP A 289 -2.63 9.85 28.87
C ASP A 289 -1.18 9.59 29.32
N ALA A 290 -1.00 8.62 30.21
CA ALA A 290 0.34 8.25 30.68
C ALA A 290 1.17 7.55 29.60
N ASP A 291 0.53 6.78 28.73
CA ASP A 291 1.19 6.03 27.67
C ASP A 291 1.62 6.93 26.51
N ALA A 292 1.15 8.17 26.45
CA ALA A 292 1.52 9.13 25.41
C ALA A 292 3.00 9.46 25.41
N ALA A 293 3.66 9.33 26.58
CA ALA A 293 5.11 9.38 26.66
C ALA A 293 5.77 8.33 25.73
N LEU A 294 5.14 7.19 25.48
CA LEU A 294 5.62 6.14 24.59
C LEU A 294 5.04 6.25 23.17
N TRP A 295 3.72 6.29 23.02
CA TRP A 295 3.11 6.22 21.70
C TRP A 295 3.35 7.47 20.86
N ALA A 296 3.46 8.64 21.50
CA ALA A 296 3.69 9.92 20.81
C ALA A 296 5.16 10.14 20.44
N MET A 297 6.06 9.18 20.70
CA MET A 297 7.46 9.31 20.32
C MET A 297 7.59 9.45 18.80
N ARG A 298 8.30 10.50 18.41
CA ARG A 298 8.76 10.77 17.05
C ARG A 298 10.17 10.22 16.90
N PHE A 299 10.56 9.88 15.69
CA PHE A 299 11.91 9.43 15.41
C PHE A 299 12.79 10.58 14.92
N GLU A 300 14.07 10.53 15.26
CA GLU A 300 15.12 11.32 14.64
C GLU A 300 16.15 10.34 14.04
N SER A 301 16.29 10.38 12.72
CA SER A 301 17.11 9.41 11.99
C SER A 301 17.50 9.95 10.62
N ASP A 302 18.70 9.64 10.16
CA ASP A 302 19.16 9.94 8.79
C ASP A 302 18.29 9.26 7.72
N ARG A 303 17.63 8.15 8.07
CA ARG A 303 16.65 7.44 7.25
C ARG A 303 15.41 7.12 8.08
N ALA A 304 14.25 7.56 7.64
CA ALA A 304 12.98 7.33 8.35
C ALA A 304 12.76 5.82 8.59
N PRO A 305 12.56 5.37 9.85
CA PRO A 305 12.22 3.99 10.13
C PRO A 305 10.83 3.67 9.58
N GLU A 306 10.63 2.42 9.18
CA GLU A 306 9.34 1.93 8.70
C GLU A 306 8.35 1.67 9.84
N LEU A 307 8.87 1.09 10.92
CA LEU A 307 8.12 0.67 12.09
C LEU A 307 9.03 0.72 13.31
N PHE A 308 8.48 1.04 14.48
CA PHE A 308 9.18 0.81 15.73
C PHE A 308 9.23 -0.69 16.05
N VAL A 309 10.44 -1.25 16.22
CA VAL A 309 10.66 -2.63 16.65
C VAL A 309 11.42 -2.64 17.99
N PRO A 310 10.83 -3.15 19.09
CA PRO A 310 11.51 -3.16 20.38
C PRO A 310 12.75 -4.08 20.37
N PRO A 311 13.83 -3.72 21.06
CA PRO A 311 14.97 -4.62 21.26
C PRO A 311 14.60 -5.92 22.00
N ALA A 312 15.23 -7.03 21.61
CA ALA A 312 14.91 -8.37 22.14
C ALA A 312 15.12 -8.53 23.66
N HIS A 313 16.12 -7.85 24.24
CA HIS A 313 16.45 -7.91 25.67
C HIS A 313 15.76 -6.82 26.51
N GLY A 314 14.73 -6.18 25.96
CA GLY A 314 13.99 -5.10 26.58
C GLY A 314 14.38 -3.73 26.04
N TRP A 315 13.35 -2.93 25.77
CA TRP A 315 13.46 -1.56 25.32
C TRP A 315 13.74 -0.61 26.49
N GLN A 316 14.86 0.10 26.47
CA GLN A 316 15.24 1.02 27.53
C GLN A 316 14.63 2.41 27.28
N VAL A 317 13.63 2.80 28.08
CA VAL A 317 12.95 4.09 27.98
C VAL A 317 13.43 5.02 29.08
N THR A 318 14.13 6.09 28.71
CA THR A 318 14.60 7.12 29.64
C THR A 318 13.57 8.22 29.79
N MET A 319 13.13 8.46 31.02
CA MET A 319 12.29 9.59 31.40
C MET A 319 13.17 10.69 32.01
N ASP A 320 13.11 11.90 31.46
CA ASP A 320 13.82 13.10 31.93
C ASP A 320 12.82 14.20 32.23
N VAL A 321 12.81 14.69 33.46
CA VAL A 321 11.88 15.71 33.92
C VAL A 321 12.63 16.90 34.47
N ARG A 322 12.19 18.10 34.09
CA ARG A 322 12.74 19.38 34.56
C ARG A 322 11.64 20.28 35.10
N CYS A 323 11.94 20.95 36.20
CA CYS A 323 11.07 21.95 36.81
C CYS A 323 11.94 23.08 37.38
N GLY A 324 12.00 24.21 36.67
CA GLY A 324 12.96 25.27 37.00
C GLY A 324 14.41 24.80 36.84
N SER A 325 15.23 24.95 37.89
CA SER A 325 16.61 24.44 37.91
C SER A 325 16.73 22.97 38.32
N GLU A 326 15.64 22.35 38.77
CA GLU A 326 15.63 20.97 39.24
C GLU A 326 15.44 19.99 38.09
N ARG A 327 16.08 18.83 38.21
CA ARG A 327 16.03 17.76 37.22
C ARG A 327 15.99 16.39 37.88
N SER A 328 15.14 15.51 37.38
CA SER A 328 15.13 14.10 37.74
C SER A 328 15.09 13.24 36.49
N ARG A 329 15.79 12.10 36.52
CA ARG A 329 15.88 11.17 35.40
C ARG A 329 15.90 9.73 35.91
N THR A 330 15.13 8.87 35.24
CA THR A 330 15.16 7.42 35.45
C THR A 330 14.95 6.68 34.14
N THR A 331 15.26 5.39 34.09
CA THR A 331 15.07 4.54 32.91
C THR A 331 14.21 3.35 33.29
N VAL A 332 13.22 3.06 32.44
CA VAL A 332 12.31 1.92 32.56
C VAL A 332 12.68 0.89 31.50
N ALA A 333 12.89 -0.36 31.91
CA ALA A 333 13.04 -1.47 30.98
C ALA A 333 11.65 -1.99 30.56
N ARG A 334 11.29 -1.76 29.29
CA ARG A 334 10.05 -2.22 28.67
C ARG A 334 10.28 -3.60 28.04
N VAL A 335 9.58 -4.64 28.49
CA VAL A 335 9.80 -6.04 28.05
C VAL A 335 8.55 -6.67 27.44
N ALA A 336 8.72 -7.60 26.50
CA ALA A 336 7.57 -8.26 25.84
C ALA A 336 6.88 -9.31 26.72
N GLY A 337 7.62 -9.99 27.59
CA GLY A 337 7.12 -10.99 28.54
C GLY A 337 7.59 -10.72 29.96
N ALA A 338 6.99 -11.40 30.93
CA ALA A 338 7.47 -11.38 32.32
C ALA A 338 8.76 -12.20 32.47
N ALA A 339 9.47 -12.03 33.59
CA ALA A 339 10.74 -12.72 33.87
C ALA A 339 10.60 -14.27 33.91
N ASP A 340 9.38 -14.75 34.03
CA ASP A 340 8.98 -16.14 34.13
C ASP A 340 8.36 -16.66 32.81
N VAL A 341 8.65 -16.04 31.67
CA VAL A 341 8.28 -16.56 30.34
C VAL A 341 9.47 -17.23 29.68
N HIS A 342 9.26 -18.43 29.12
CA HIS A 342 10.27 -19.16 28.36
C HIS A 342 9.95 -19.11 26.87
N LEU A 343 10.86 -18.53 26.07
CA LEU A 343 10.80 -18.55 24.61
C LEU A 343 11.78 -19.61 24.08
N THR A 344 11.27 -20.56 23.30
CA THR A 344 12.05 -21.64 22.69
C THR A 344 11.91 -21.61 21.18
N GLU A 345 13.03 -21.51 20.48
CA GLU A 345 13.08 -21.70 19.03
C GLU A 345 12.86 -23.18 18.70
N VAL A 346 11.89 -23.48 17.85
CA VAL A 346 11.55 -24.84 17.41
C VAL A 346 11.43 -24.89 15.89
N SER A 347 11.45 -26.11 15.34
CA SER A 347 11.17 -26.36 13.92
C SER A 347 9.99 -27.29 13.77
N ILE A 348 9.01 -26.88 12.96
CA ILE A 348 7.81 -27.67 12.66
C ILE A 348 7.81 -27.91 11.16
N ASP A 349 8.00 -29.17 10.75
CA ASP A 349 8.14 -29.59 9.35
C ASP A 349 9.22 -28.78 8.57
N GLY A 350 10.34 -28.49 9.23
CA GLY A 350 11.44 -27.73 8.63
C GLY A 350 11.21 -26.23 8.57
N ARG A 351 10.11 -25.71 9.16
CA ARG A 351 9.80 -24.28 9.22
C ARG A 351 10.08 -23.72 10.62
N PRO A 352 10.62 -22.50 10.75
CA PRO A 352 10.87 -21.86 12.05
C PRO A 352 9.58 -21.60 12.83
N ALA A 353 9.65 -21.74 14.15
CA ALA A 353 8.62 -21.28 15.06
C ALA A 353 9.22 -20.86 16.41
N VAL A 354 8.52 -19.99 17.14
CA VAL A 354 8.85 -19.63 18.52
C VAL A 354 7.74 -20.11 19.41
N TYR A 355 8.06 -21.03 20.32
CA TYR A 355 7.13 -21.49 21.36
C TYR A 355 7.36 -20.71 22.65
N ALA A 356 6.31 -20.10 23.17
CA ALA A 356 6.29 -19.37 24.41
C ALA A 356 5.46 -20.12 25.46
N SER A 357 6.05 -20.40 26.62
CA SER A 357 5.33 -21.00 27.74
C SER A 357 5.51 -20.20 29.02
N PRO A 358 4.46 -20.08 29.86
CA PRO A 358 4.59 -19.55 31.22
C PRO A 358 5.42 -20.50 32.08
N ALA A 359 6.25 -19.98 32.98
CA ALA A 359 7.00 -20.80 33.92
C ALA A 359 6.06 -21.48 34.94
N GLY A 360 6.64 -22.47 35.63
CA GLY A 360 5.93 -23.28 36.62
C GLY A 360 5.16 -24.45 35.99
N ALA A 361 4.62 -25.30 36.85
CA ALA A 361 3.87 -26.47 36.41
C ALA A 361 2.55 -26.04 35.74
N PRO A 362 2.12 -26.70 34.65
CA PRO A 362 0.83 -26.43 34.05
C PRO A 362 -0.32 -26.80 35.00
N PRO A 363 -1.52 -26.21 34.82
CA PRO A 363 -2.72 -26.65 35.52
C PRO A 363 -3.00 -28.13 35.26
N PRO A 364 -3.76 -28.83 36.12
CA PRO A 364 -4.05 -30.26 35.95
C PRO A 364 -4.69 -30.63 34.60
N ASN A 365 -5.41 -29.71 33.97
CA ASN A 365 -6.08 -29.93 32.69
C ASN A 365 -5.29 -29.38 31.49
N GLY A 366 -4.06 -28.89 31.69
CA GLY A 366 -3.28 -28.16 30.69
C GLY A 366 -3.59 -26.67 30.66
N ARG A 367 -2.75 -25.93 29.92
CA ARG A 367 -2.84 -24.48 29.68
C ARG A 367 -3.72 -24.22 28.45
N PRO A 368 -4.56 -23.16 28.45
CA PRO A 368 -5.12 -22.67 27.20
C PRO A 368 -3.99 -22.21 26.28
N ALA A 369 -4.21 -22.28 24.97
CA ALA A 369 -3.15 -22.07 24.01
C ALA A 369 -3.55 -21.23 22.79
N VAL A 370 -2.61 -20.51 22.20
CA VAL A 370 -2.83 -19.67 21.02
C VAL A 370 -1.77 -19.89 19.94
N ALA A 371 -2.18 -20.32 18.75
CA ALA A 371 -1.31 -20.38 17.58
C ALA A 371 -1.41 -19.05 16.79
N CYS A 372 -0.33 -18.28 16.78
CA CYS A 372 -0.21 -16.98 16.15
C CYS A 372 0.50 -17.06 14.79
N PHE A 373 -0.10 -16.44 13.78
CA PHE A 373 0.41 -16.37 12.41
C PHE A 373 0.52 -14.90 11.98
N GLY A 374 1.74 -14.49 11.59
CA GLY A 374 2.02 -13.15 11.07
C GLY A 374 1.36 -12.86 9.73
N GLY A 375 1.55 -11.64 9.21
CA GLY A 375 1.07 -11.20 7.91
C GLY A 375 2.01 -11.59 6.76
N SER A 376 2.03 -10.74 5.73
CA SER A 376 2.83 -10.95 4.51
C SER A 376 4.34 -10.88 4.72
N GLU A 377 4.80 -10.39 5.87
CA GLU A 377 6.21 -10.36 6.22
C GLU A 377 6.85 -11.76 6.31
N GLY A 378 6.05 -12.78 6.62
CA GLY A 378 6.52 -14.14 6.84
C GLY A 378 7.33 -14.30 8.13
N GLY A 379 7.96 -15.46 8.29
CA GLY A 379 8.75 -15.77 9.48
C GLY A 379 7.91 -15.87 10.76
N CYS A 380 8.58 -15.78 11.90
CA CYS A 380 7.94 -15.85 13.22
C CYS A 380 8.23 -14.62 14.10
N ASP A 381 9.18 -13.76 13.73
CA ASP A 381 9.64 -12.67 14.60
C ASP A 381 8.60 -11.57 14.81
N SER A 382 7.73 -11.30 13.83
CA SER A 382 6.64 -10.33 13.97
C SER A 382 5.65 -10.69 15.09
N GLN A 383 5.54 -11.98 15.43
CA GLN A 383 4.66 -12.49 16.47
C GLN A 383 5.38 -12.78 17.79
N ARG A 384 6.72 -12.63 17.85
CA ARG A 384 7.52 -12.94 19.06
C ARG A 384 7.03 -12.17 20.29
N SER A 385 6.74 -10.88 20.14
CA SER A 385 6.22 -10.06 21.25
C SER A 385 4.80 -10.47 21.65
N THR A 386 3.95 -10.83 20.68
CA THR A 386 2.59 -11.31 20.93
C THR A 386 2.58 -12.59 21.74
N VAL A 387 3.41 -13.58 21.37
CA VAL A 387 3.46 -14.86 22.10
C VAL A 387 4.08 -14.72 23.48
N ALA A 388 5.05 -13.82 23.65
CA ALA A 388 5.61 -13.49 24.97
C ALA A 388 4.56 -12.84 25.88
N MET A 389 3.74 -11.93 25.34
CA MET A 389 2.62 -11.30 26.06
C MET A 389 1.59 -12.35 26.48
N LEU A 390 1.19 -13.24 25.57
CA LEU A 390 0.22 -14.30 25.84
C LEU A 390 0.72 -15.25 26.94
N ALA A 391 2.00 -15.65 26.88
CA ALA A 391 2.62 -16.47 27.92
C ALA A 391 2.70 -15.76 29.27
N ALA A 392 3.01 -14.46 29.28
CA ALA A 392 2.99 -13.67 30.52
C ALA A 392 1.58 -13.54 31.12
N ASN A 393 0.53 -13.83 30.34
CA ASN A 393 -0.87 -13.86 30.78
C ASN A 393 -1.41 -15.31 30.92
N GLY A 394 -0.53 -16.32 30.99
CA GLY A 394 -0.88 -17.69 31.36
C GLY A 394 -1.20 -18.65 30.21
N TYR A 395 -1.05 -18.22 28.95
CA TYR A 395 -1.33 -19.04 27.76
C TYR A 395 -0.05 -19.68 27.21
N ALA A 396 -0.11 -20.92 26.77
CA ALA A 396 0.93 -21.43 25.87
C ALA A 396 0.73 -20.78 24.49
N ALA A 397 1.79 -20.30 23.84
CA ALA A 397 1.63 -19.59 22.58
C ALA A 397 2.70 -19.98 21.56
N LEU A 398 2.32 -20.05 20.28
CA LEU A 398 3.21 -20.44 19.19
C LEU A 398 3.19 -19.35 18.11
N ALA A 399 4.35 -18.79 17.78
CA ALA A 399 4.53 -17.99 16.58
C ALA A 399 5.06 -18.90 15.48
N PHE A 400 4.29 -19.13 14.41
CA PHE A 400 4.66 -20.09 13.37
C PHE A 400 4.85 -19.43 11.99
N SER A 401 5.98 -19.75 11.36
CA SER A 401 6.33 -19.32 10.00
C SER A 401 5.55 -20.11 8.93
N TRP A 402 4.36 -19.62 8.58
CA TRP A 402 3.54 -20.20 7.50
C TRP A 402 4.10 -19.91 6.10
N VAL A 403 4.89 -18.86 5.96
CA VAL A 403 5.68 -18.49 4.78
C VAL A 403 7.02 -17.95 5.23
N ASP A 404 8.07 -18.19 4.44
CA ASP A 404 9.41 -17.72 4.77
C ASP A 404 9.49 -16.20 4.62
N GLU A 405 10.42 -15.54 5.34
CA GLU A 405 10.54 -14.09 5.30
C GLU A 405 10.84 -13.59 3.89
N ASN A 406 10.09 -12.59 3.43
CA ASN A 406 10.20 -11.98 2.10
C ASN A 406 9.98 -12.96 0.92
N ALA A 407 9.38 -14.14 1.16
CA ALA A 407 9.05 -15.07 0.09
C ALA A 407 7.70 -14.72 -0.58
N ASP A 408 7.54 -15.16 -1.82
CA ASP A 408 6.28 -15.03 -2.56
C ASP A 408 5.11 -15.67 -1.79
N ILE A 409 3.98 -14.95 -1.75
CA ILE A 409 2.71 -15.47 -1.25
C ILE A 409 1.93 -16.01 -2.45
N ALA A 410 2.44 -17.10 -3.02
CA ALA A 410 1.88 -17.78 -4.17
C ALA A 410 1.76 -19.29 -3.93
N LYS A 411 0.58 -19.85 -4.20
CA LYS A 411 0.28 -21.28 -4.10
C LYS A 411 0.62 -21.91 -2.75
N ILE A 412 0.45 -21.14 -1.66
CA ILE A 412 0.78 -21.58 -0.31
C ILE A 412 -0.24 -22.62 0.19
N PRO A 413 0.20 -23.82 0.60
CA PRO A 413 -0.72 -24.84 1.09
C PRO A 413 -1.34 -24.46 2.44
N LEU A 414 -2.67 -24.44 2.52
CA LEU A 414 -3.42 -24.15 3.77
C LEU A 414 -3.09 -25.14 4.91
N GLN A 415 -2.62 -26.34 4.58
CA GLN A 415 -2.15 -27.36 5.52
C GLN A 415 -1.03 -26.84 6.44
N ARG A 416 -0.31 -25.79 6.06
CA ARG A 416 0.71 -25.15 6.93
C ARG A 416 0.09 -24.60 8.22
N PHE A 417 -1.07 -23.96 8.14
CA PHE A 417 -1.77 -23.46 9.33
C PHE A 417 -2.25 -24.61 10.23
N VAL A 418 -2.79 -25.68 9.61
CA VAL A 418 -3.20 -26.91 10.33
C VAL A 418 -2.03 -27.51 11.12
N ARG A 419 -0.84 -27.55 10.53
CA ARG A 419 0.37 -28.11 11.18
C ARG A 419 0.78 -27.30 12.40
N GLY A 420 0.79 -25.96 12.31
CA GLY A 420 1.08 -25.09 13.46
C GLY A 420 0.09 -25.31 14.61
N VAL A 421 -1.21 -25.32 14.31
CA VAL A 421 -2.25 -25.57 15.33
C VAL A 421 -2.11 -26.95 15.96
N LYS A 422 -1.96 -28.01 15.15
CA LYS A 422 -1.83 -29.39 15.66
C LYS A 422 -0.59 -29.60 16.50
N TRP A 423 0.53 -28.98 16.12
CA TRP A 423 1.76 -29.05 16.90
C TRP A 423 1.58 -28.42 18.27
N LEU A 424 0.94 -27.24 18.35
CA LEU A 424 0.68 -26.57 19.62
C LEU A 424 -0.29 -27.37 20.50
N ALA A 425 -1.40 -27.84 19.92
CA ALA A 425 -2.40 -28.65 20.63
C ALA A 425 -1.84 -30.00 21.11
N GLY A 426 -0.73 -30.46 20.54
CA GLY A 426 -0.05 -31.70 20.92
C GLY A 426 0.99 -31.56 22.04
N GLN A 427 1.26 -30.35 22.54
CA GLN A 427 2.20 -30.16 23.65
C GLN A 427 1.61 -30.71 24.96
N GLU A 428 2.41 -31.40 25.77
CA GLU A 428 1.94 -32.06 27.00
C GLU A 428 1.30 -31.09 28.01
N GLU A 429 1.74 -29.83 28.00
CA GLU A 429 1.25 -28.79 28.91
C GLU A 429 0.02 -28.04 28.39
N VAL A 430 -0.52 -28.39 27.22
CA VAL A 430 -1.62 -27.68 26.55
C VAL A 430 -2.96 -28.44 26.67
N ASP A 431 -4.04 -27.71 26.99
CA ASP A 431 -5.41 -28.21 26.81
C ASP A 431 -5.82 -28.00 25.34
N ALA A 432 -5.77 -29.07 24.55
CA ALA A 432 -6.15 -29.03 23.14
C ALA A 432 -7.57 -28.49 22.88
N ARG A 433 -8.49 -28.62 23.85
CA ARG A 433 -9.88 -28.12 23.72
C ARG A 433 -9.98 -26.61 23.89
N ARG A 434 -8.96 -25.97 24.49
CA ARG A 434 -8.86 -24.53 24.72
C ARG A 434 -7.76 -23.91 23.85
N THR A 435 -7.58 -24.45 22.65
CA THR A 435 -6.64 -23.93 21.65
C THR A 435 -7.36 -22.97 20.71
N VAL A 436 -6.85 -21.75 20.62
CA VAL A 436 -7.31 -20.67 19.74
C VAL A 436 -6.26 -20.43 18.65
N ALA A 437 -6.66 -19.92 17.49
CA ALA A 437 -5.72 -19.47 16.48
C ALA A 437 -5.89 -17.96 16.22
N MET A 438 -4.79 -17.28 15.94
CA MET A 438 -4.75 -15.85 15.67
C MET A 438 -3.98 -15.58 14.37
N GLY A 439 -4.58 -14.85 13.44
CA GLY A 439 -3.93 -14.43 12.20
C GLY A 439 -3.95 -12.91 12.00
N VAL A 440 -2.96 -12.38 11.31
CA VAL A 440 -2.86 -10.96 10.95
C VAL A 440 -2.81 -10.82 9.43
N SER A 441 -3.59 -9.90 8.84
CA SER A 441 -3.53 -9.56 7.40
C SER A 441 -3.61 -10.80 6.49
N ARG A 442 -2.62 -11.04 5.62
CA ARG A 442 -2.53 -12.26 4.80
C ARG A 442 -2.51 -13.56 5.61
N GLY A 443 -1.95 -13.55 6.83
CA GLY A 443 -2.07 -14.68 7.74
C GLY A 443 -3.50 -14.87 8.28
N ALA A 444 -4.26 -13.78 8.48
CA ALA A 444 -5.67 -13.86 8.83
C ALA A 444 -6.50 -14.44 7.68
N GLU A 445 -6.25 -13.99 6.44
CA GLU A 445 -6.86 -14.53 5.22
C GLU A 445 -6.60 -16.04 5.09
N GLY A 446 -5.33 -16.47 5.15
CA GLY A 446 -4.95 -17.88 5.02
C GLY A 446 -5.48 -18.75 6.17
N LEU A 447 -5.42 -18.26 7.40
CA LEU A 447 -5.96 -18.97 8.56
C LEU A 447 -7.48 -19.14 8.48
N LEU A 448 -8.20 -18.09 8.09
CA LEU A 448 -9.64 -18.12 7.90
C LEU A 448 -10.02 -19.04 6.73
N ALA A 449 -9.31 -18.96 5.60
CA ALA A 449 -9.50 -19.89 4.49
C ALA A 449 -9.25 -21.34 4.92
N THR A 450 -8.24 -21.58 5.77
CA THR A 450 -7.99 -22.89 6.35
C THR A 450 -9.16 -23.34 7.22
N ALA A 451 -9.67 -22.48 8.10
CA ALA A 451 -10.82 -22.80 8.96
C ALA A 451 -12.10 -23.11 8.16
N ALA A 452 -12.34 -22.39 7.06
CA ALA A 452 -13.52 -22.56 6.21
C ALA A 452 -13.48 -23.84 5.35
N HIS A 453 -12.28 -24.33 4.99
CA HIS A 453 -12.11 -25.48 4.10
C HIS A 453 -11.64 -26.75 4.81
N SER A 454 -10.91 -26.62 5.91
CA SER A 454 -10.35 -27.72 6.68
C SER A 454 -10.97 -27.75 8.07
N ARG A 455 -11.46 -28.92 8.51
CA ARG A 455 -11.93 -29.11 9.89
C ARG A 455 -10.75 -29.08 10.86
N ILE A 456 -10.37 -27.89 11.33
CA ILE A 456 -9.50 -27.71 12.49
C ILE A 456 -10.38 -27.60 13.73
N SER A 457 -10.05 -28.32 14.79
CA SER A 457 -10.71 -28.16 16.09
C SER A 457 -10.05 -26.98 16.83
N LEU A 458 -10.77 -25.87 16.98
CA LEU A 458 -10.38 -24.70 17.76
C LEU A 458 -11.49 -24.32 18.72
N ALA A 459 -11.12 -23.64 19.81
CA ALA A 459 -12.06 -22.99 20.72
C ALA A 459 -12.54 -21.63 20.19
N GLY A 460 -11.75 -21.00 19.31
CA GLY A 460 -12.07 -19.71 18.72
C GLY A 460 -11.00 -19.24 17.73
N LEU A 461 -11.30 -18.14 17.05
CA LEU A 461 -10.44 -17.53 16.03
C LEU A 461 -10.31 -16.03 16.27
N ILE A 462 -9.09 -15.50 16.19
CA ILE A 462 -8.81 -14.06 16.31
C ILE A 462 -8.22 -13.58 14.97
N LEU A 463 -8.83 -12.58 14.36
CA LEU A 463 -8.43 -12.07 13.06
C LEU A 463 -8.15 -10.58 13.14
N VAL A 464 -6.90 -10.20 12.90
CA VAL A 464 -6.50 -8.79 12.82
C VAL A 464 -6.45 -8.39 11.36
N SER A 465 -7.25 -7.38 11.02
CA SER A 465 -7.40 -6.86 9.65
C SER A 465 -7.68 -7.98 8.63
N PRO A 466 -8.75 -8.79 8.81
CA PRO A 466 -9.06 -9.93 7.94
C PRO A 466 -9.45 -9.50 6.51
N SER A 467 -9.50 -10.51 5.64
CA SER A 467 -10.14 -10.44 4.33
C SER A 467 -11.36 -11.36 4.27
N SER A 468 -12.42 -10.93 3.59
CA SER A 468 -13.62 -11.73 3.32
C SER A 468 -13.50 -12.60 2.06
N VAL A 469 -12.47 -12.36 1.26
CA VAL A 469 -12.20 -13.07 0.00
C VAL A 469 -10.75 -13.57 0.00
N SER A 470 -10.49 -14.60 -0.81
CA SER A 470 -9.11 -14.96 -1.14
C SER A 470 -8.60 -14.02 -2.22
N TRP A 471 -7.51 -13.31 -1.97
CA TRP A 471 -6.93 -12.40 -2.95
C TRP A 471 -5.88 -13.10 -3.80
N GLN A 472 -5.58 -12.53 -4.97
CA GLN A 472 -4.46 -12.98 -5.80
C GLN A 472 -3.12 -12.87 -5.07
N ALA A 473 -2.17 -13.67 -5.56
CA ALA A 473 -0.82 -13.76 -5.03
C ALA A 473 -0.05 -12.43 -5.07
N ILE A 474 0.95 -12.34 -4.19
CA ILE A 474 1.91 -11.22 -4.12
C ILE A 474 3.31 -11.81 -4.23
N GLY A 475 4.10 -11.32 -5.18
CA GLY A 475 5.51 -11.66 -5.35
C GLY A 475 6.42 -10.82 -4.44
N SER A 476 7.64 -11.30 -4.23
CA SER A 476 8.66 -10.70 -3.35
C SER A 476 9.04 -9.28 -3.74
N ASP A 477 8.96 -8.96 -5.04
CA ASP A 477 9.35 -7.66 -5.60
C ASP A 477 8.13 -6.72 -5.78
N GLY A 478 6.99 -7.07 -5.16
CA GLY A 478 5.72 -6.37 -5.34
C GLY A 478 5.02 -6.69 -6.66
N GLU A 479 5.52 -7.68 -7.40
CA GLU A 479 4.81 -8.24 -8.56
C GLU A 479 3.47 -8.83 -8.13
N ILE A 480 2.46 -8.74 -8.99
CA ILE A 480 1.14 -9.26 -8.71
C ILE A 480 0.80 -10.34 -9.75
N PRO A 481 1.27 -11.58 -9.53
CA PRO A 481 1.12 -12.65 -10.51
C PRO A 481 -0.33 -13.12 -10.62
N GLY A 482 -0.75 -13.52 -11.83
CA GLY A 482 -2.07 -14.10 -12.12
C GLY A 482 -2.23 -15.53 -11.61
N THR A 483 -1.97 -15.75 -10.32
CA THR A 483 -1.97 -17.05 -9.64
C THR A 483 -2.60 -16.89 -8.25
N PRO A 484 -3.17 -17.95 -7.65
CA PRO A 484 -3.73 -17.85 -6.30
C PRO A 484 -2.65 -17.72 -5.23
N SER A 485 -3.00 -17.05 -4.13
CA SER A 485 -2.23 -17.10 -2.88
C SER A 485 -2.25 -18.49 -2.25
N TRP A 486 -3.39 -19.21 -2.31
CA TRP A 486 -3.64 -20.40 -1.51
C TRP A 486 -3.91 -21.65 -2.34
N THR A 487 -3.50 -22.80 -1.81
CA THR A 487 -3.87 -24.13 -2.33
C THR A 487 -4.46 -25.01 -1.23
N LEU A 488 -5.38 -25.88 -1.63
CA LEU A 488 -5.94 -26.95 -0.80
C LEU A 488 -5.69 -28.29 -1.49
N ASP A 489 -4.90 -29.16 -0.86
CA ASP A 489 -4.54 -30.50 -1.34
C ASP A 489 -3.95 -30.47 -2.76
N GLY A 490 -3.14 -29.44 -3.03
CA GLY A 490 -2.52 -29.20 -4.34
C GLY A 490 -3.43 -28.56 -5.39
N THR A 491 -4.69 -28.26 -5.03
CA THR A 491 -5.64 -27.56 -5.91
C THR A 491 -5.64 -26.07 -5.60
N ASP A 492 -5.58 -25.27 -6.67
CA ASP A 492 -5.66 -23.80 -6.61
C ASP A 492 -7.04 -23.38 -6.05
N LEU A 493 -7.06 -22.59 -4.97
CA LEU A 493 -8.32 -21.99 -4.48
C LEU A 493 -8.68 -20.77 -5.32
N PRO A 494 -9.98 -20.51 -5.62
CA PRO A 494 -10.39 -19.31 -6.35
C PRO A 494 -9.90 -18.03 -5.66
N TRP A 495 -9.61 -17.01 -6.46
CA TRP A 495 -9.03 -15.77 -5.96
C TRP A 495 -9.59 -14.54 -6.68
N CYS A 496 -9.64 -13.44 -5.95
CA CYS A 496 -10.01 -12.14 -6.46
C CYS A 496 -8.79 -11.42 -7.03
N ALA A 497 -8.92 -10.89 -8.25
CA ALA A 497 -7.88 -10.07 -8.82
C ALA A 497 -7.74 -8.74 -8.07
N LEU A 498 -6.54 -8.17 -8.08
CA LEU A 498 -6.23 -6.84 -7.57
C LEU A 498 -6.02 -5.92 -8.78
N PRO A 499 -6.98 -5.03 -9.10
CA PRO A 499 -6.89 -4.06 -10.18
C PRO A 499 -5.77 -3.03 -9.95
N SER A 500 -4.52 -3.44 -10.18
CA SER A 500 -3.32 -2.65 -9.91
C SER A 500 -3.25 -1.33 -10.70
N GLY A 501 -4.04 -1.22 -11.78
CA GLY A 501 -4.22 0.01 -12.54
C GLY A 501 -4.69 1.19 -11.69
N GLU A 502 -5.48 0.94 -10.64
CA GLU A 502 -5.96 1.95 -9.68
C GLU A 502 -4.82 2.65 -8.91
N LEU A 503 -3.64 2.01 -8.85
CA LEU A 503 -2.47 2.56 -8.17
C LEU A 503 -1.64 3.48 -9.07
N MET A 504 -1.84 3.44 -10.39
CA MET A 504 -1.02 4.19 -11.34
C MET A 504 -1.00 5.71 -11.11
N PRO A 505 -2.14 6.38 -10.81
CA PRO A 505 -2.12 7.80 -10.51
C PRO A 505 -1.26 8.14 -9.29
N GLN A 506 -1.25 7.27 -8.28
CA GLN A 506 -0.39 7.43 -7.10
C GLN A 506 1.09 7.22 -7.45
N LEU A 507 1.40 6.16 -8.20
CA LEU A 507 2.78 5.87 -8.64
C LEU A 507 3.38 7.01 -9.46
N VAL A 508 2.62 7.58 -10.41
CA VAL A 508 3.06 8.74 -11.19
C VAL A 508 3.30 9.93 -10.27
N ARG A 509 2.39 10.24 -9.35
CA ARG A 509 2.57 11.33 -8.37
C ARG A 509 3.81 11.15 -7.51
N ASN A 510 4.07 9.92 -7.05
CA ASN A 510 5.24 9.56 -6.26
C ASN A 510 6.54 9.72 -7.06
N ALA A 511 6.56 9.31 -8.33
CA ALA A 511 7.69 9.52 -9.24
C ALA A 511 8.02 11.02 -9.44
N TRP A 512 7.00 11.87 -9.49
CA TRP A 512 7.15 13.33 -9.56
C TRP A 512 7.74 13.93 -8.28
N SER A 513 7.24 13.52 -7.11
CA SER A 513 7.66 14.07 -5.81
C SER A 513 8.96 13.46 -5.27
N ALA A 514 9.49 12.40 -5.90
CA ALA A 514 10.58 11.59 -5.38
C ALA A 514 11.79 12.39 -4.90
N HIS A 515 12.31 13.31 -5.73
CA HIS A 515 13.52 14.07 -5.36
C HIS A 515 13.31 14.96 -4.14
N GLY A 516 12.17 15.66 -4.08
CA GLY A 516 11.86 16.55 -2.97
C GLY A 516 11.57 15.80 -1.66
N SER A 517 11.01 14.59 -1.76
CA SER A 517 10.75 13.73 -0.60
C SER A 517 12.06 13.12 -0.07
N ILE A 518 12.90 12.58 -0.96
CA ILE A 518 14.23 12.06 -0.61
C ILE A 518 15.12 13.14 0.00
N ALA A 519 15.15 14.34 -0.58
CA ALA A 519 15.93 15.46 -0.05
C ALA A 519 15.48 15.92 1.35
N ARG A 520 14.22 15.63 1.73
CA ARG A 520 13.65 15.93 3.05
C ARG A 520 13.57 14.71 3.96
N ASN A 521 14.14 13.57 3.55
CA ASN A 521 14.05 12.29 4.24
C ASN A 521 12.59 11.90 4.59
N GLN A 522 11.67 12.15 3.67
CA GLN A 522 10.25 11.83 3.81
C GLN A 522 9.92 10.52 3.09
N PRO A 523 9.17 9.61 3.73
CA PRO A 523 8.78 8.36 3.10
C PRO A 523 7.86 8.65 1.90
N ILE A 524 8.03 7.88 0.84
CA ILE A 524 7.19 7.91 -0.36
C ILE A 524 6.30 6.68 -0.29
N LEU A 525 5.03 6.91 0.05
CA LEU A 525 4.12 5.82 0.41
C LEU A 525 3.08 5.56 -0.66
N LEU A 526 2.74 4.28 -0.82
CA LEU A 526 1.65 3.78 -1.63
C LEU A 526 0.52 3.30 -0.72
N ARG A 527 -0.71 3.72 -1.01
CA ARG A 527 -1.91 3.23 -0.33
C ARG A 527 -2.59 2.21 -1.24
N LEU A 528 -2.70 0.97 -0.79
CA LEU A 528 -3.23 -0.14 -1.58
C LEU A 528 -4.76 -0.24 -1.52
N ARG A 529 -5.38 0.36 -0.50
CA ARG A 529 -6.83 0.29 -0.26
C ARG A 529 -7.68 0.53 -1.51
N PRO A 530 -7.44 1.57 -2.34
CA PRO A 530 -8.27 1.80 -3.53
C PRO A 530 -8.30 0.62 -4.51
N ALA A 531 -7.16 -0.05 -4.72
CA ALA A 531 -7.11 -1.20 -5.60
C ALA A 531 -7.83 -2.41 -4.97
N TYR A 532 -7.72 -2.61 -3.65
CA TYR A 532 -8.44 -3.68 -2.97
C TYR A 532 -9.95 -3.43 -2.90
N GLU A 533 -10.39 -2.18 -2.76
CA GLU A 533 -11.81 -1.80 -2.84
C GLU A 533 -12.37 -2.09 -4.24
N GLU A 534 -11.67 -1.64 -5.29
CA GLU A 534 -12.05 -1.93 -6.68
C GLU A 534 -12.08 -3.45 -6.97
N GLY A 535 -11.10 -4.20 -6.45
CA GLY A 535 -11.08 -5.65 -6.56
C GLY A 535 -12.27 -6.29 -5.84
N LEU A 536 -12.64 -5.78 -4.65
CA LEU A 536 -13.72 -6.34 -3.84
C LEU A 536 -15.08 -6.18 -4.52
N ASP A 537 -15.29 -5.07 -5.21
CA ASP A 537 -16.51 -4.82 -6.02
C ASP A 537 -16.66 -5.82 -7.18
N HIS A 538 -15.55 -6.45 -7.60
CA HIS A 538 -15.51 -7.49 -8.64
C HIS A 538 -15.40 -8.91 -8.08
N ALA A 539 -15.46 -9.10 -6.76
CA ALA A 539 -15.41 -10.42 -6.14
C ALA A 539 -16.59 -11.28 -6.60
N THR A 540 -16.34 -12.59 -6.76
CA THR A 540 -17.37 -13.56 -7.13
C THR A 540 -17.65 -14.50 -5.95
N PRO A 541 -18.82 -15.16 -5.88
CA PRO A 541 -19.16 -16.06 -4.77
C PRO A 541 -18.14 -17.18 -4.51
N GLU A 542 -17.35 -17.56 -5.53
CA GLU A 542 -16.32 -18.58 -5.43
C GLU A 542 -15.04 -18.07 -4.73
N THR A 543 -14.75 -16.77 -4.79
CA THR A 543 -13.56 -16.17 -4.14
C THR A 543 -13.83 -15.82 -2.67
N GLU A 544 -15.11 -15.74 -2.28
CA GLU A 544 -15.53 -15.50 -0.89
C GLU A 544 -15.09 -16.63 0.05
N ILE A 545 -14.52 -16.25 1.19
CA ILE A 545 -14.20 -17.19 2.25
C ILE A 545 -15.47 -17.47 3.04
N ARG A 546 -15.94 -18.71 2.98
CA ARG A 546 -17.23 -19.18 3.55
C ARG A 546 -17.17 -19.30 5.08
N SER A 547 -17.19 -18.16 5.78
CA SER A 547 -17.11 -18.09 7.24
C SER A 547 -18.25 -18.80 7.94
N GLU A 548 -19.40 -19.00 7.30
CA GLU A 548 -20.53 -19.77 7.83
C GLU A 548 -20.22 -21.26 8.05
N HIS A 549 -19.09 -21.77 7.52
CA HIS A 549 -18.62 -23.14 7.75
C HIS A 549 -17.73 -23.29 8.99
N ILE A 550 -17.52 -22.23 9.76
CA ILE A 550 -16.67 -22.23 10.96
C ILE A 550 -17.54 -22.40 12.21
N ASP A 551 -17.35 -23.46 12.97
CA ASP A 551 -18.26 -23.80 14.10
C ASP A 551 -17.82 -23.24 15.47
N TYR A 552 -16.90 -22.26 15.48
CA TYR A 552 -16.39 -21.63 16.70
C TYR A 552 -16.37 -20.10 16.59
N PRO A 553 -16.42 -19.38 17.72
CA PRO A 553 -16.46 -17.91 17.74
C PRO A 553 -15.29 -17.24 17.02
N ILE A 554 -15.57 -16.10 16.38
CA ILE A 554 -14.60 -15.27 15.68
C ILE A 554 -14.54 -13.86 16.30
N LEU A 555 -13.34 -13.42 16.69
CA LEU A 555 -13.04 -12.04 17.03
C LEU A 555 -12.32 -11.34 15.88
N CYS A 556 -12.95 -10.33 15.28
CA CYS A 556 -12.32 -9.44 14.31
C CYS A 556 -11.84 -8.13 14.97
N LEU A 557 -10.59 -7.75 14.72
CA LEU A 557 -10.00 -6.47 15.13
C LEU A 557 -9.62 -5.68 13.87
N THR A 558 -10.20 -4.50 13.66
CA THR A 558 -9.98 -3.71 12.44
C THR A 558 -9.76 -2.23 12.75
N GLY A 559 -9.08 -1.54 11.83
CA GLY A 559 -8.91 -0.10 11.86
C GLY A 559 -9.74 0.58 10.77
N ASP A 560 -10.42 1.67 11.11
CA ASP A 560 -11.27 2.38 10.13
C ASP A 560 -10.42 3.15 9.07
N ASP A 561 -9.16 3.47 9.38
CA ASP A 561 -8.21 4.14 8.50
C ASP A 561 -7.15 3.16 7.93
N ASP A 562 -7.53 1.88 7.78
CA ASP A 562 -6.72 0.89 7.07
C ASP A 562 -6.42 1.36 5.64
N ALA A 563 -5.13 1.53 5.31
CA ALA A 563 -4.66 1.99 4.01
C ALA A 563 -4.21 0.86 3.07
N VAL A 564 -4.27 -0.40 3.53
CA VAL A 564 -3.94 -1.59 2.74
C VAL A 564 -5.19 -2.15 2.07
N TRP A 565 -6.24 -2.44 2.83
CA TRP A 565 -7.50 -2.97 2.29
C TRP A 565 -8.69 -2.60 3.19
N PRO A 566 -9.96 -2.71 2.73
CA PRO A 566 -11.12 -2.33 3.56
C PRO A 566 -11.45 -3.40 4.63
N SER A 567 -10.56 -3.60 5.60
CA SER A 567 -10.66 -4.69 6.59
C SER A 567 -11.94 -4.64 7.43
N GLY A 568 -12.43 -3.45 7.79
CA GLY A 568 -13.70 -3.29 8.50
C GLY A 568 -14.90 -3.85 7.72
N THR A 569 -15.05 -3.45 6.45
CA THR A 569 -16.10 -3.95 5.55
C THR A 569 -16.00 -5.46 5.36
N MET A 570 -14.77 -5.96 5.19
CA MET A 570 -14.54 -7.39 5.02
C MET A 570 -14.86 -8.19 6.29
N ALA A 571 -14.51 -7.67 7.48
CA ALA A 571 -14.89 -8.28 8.74
C ALA A 571 -16.41 -8.35 8.94
N ASP A 572 -17.14 -7.30 8.54
CA ASP A 572 -18.61 -7.31 8.58
C ASP A 572 -19.19 -8.38 7.66
N ALA A 573 -18.73 -8.43 6.42
CA ALA A 573 -19.16 -9.44 5.45
C ALA A 573 -18.90 -10.88 5.95
N LEU A 574 -17.85 -11.09 6.74
CA LEU A 574 -17.57 -12.39 7.36
C LEU A 574 -18.55 -12.72 8.48
N LEU A 575 -18.86 -11.77 9.37
CA LEU A 575 -19.72 -12.04 10.52
C LEU A 575 -21.21 -12.04 10.15
N ASP A 576 -21.64 -11.26 9.16
CA ASP A 576 -23.04 -11.21 8.69
C ASP A 576 -23.53 -12.55 8.12
N ARG A 577 -22.62 -13.42 7.67
CA ARG A 577 -22.91 -14.77 7.17
C ARG A 577 -23.14 -15.77 8.30
N ARG A 578 -22.81 -15.39 9.53
CA ARG A 578 -22.77 -16.24 10.70
C ARG A 578 -23.92 -15.88 11.65
N SER A 579 -24.20 -16.78 12.58
CA SER A 579 -25.22 -16.59 13.63
C SER A 579 -24.72 -17.12 14.97
N ASP A 580 -23.44 -16.86 15.28
CA ASP A 580 -22.80 -17.25 16.53
C ASP A 580 -22.77 -16.06 17.50
N ALA A 581 -23.33 -16.24 18.70
CA ALA A 581 -23.38 -15.19 19.73
C ALA A 581 -22.01 -14.88 20.37
N GLY A 582 -21.01 -15.72 20.13
CA GLY A 582 -19.62 -15.51 20.54
C GLY A 582 -18.82 -14.65 19.56
N ASP A 583 -19.32 -14.43 18.34
CA ASP A 583 -18.67 -13.58 17.36
C ASP A 583 -18.64 -12.11 17.82
N ALA A 584 -17.54 -11.42 17.53
CA ALA A 584 -17.37 -10.01 17.87
C ALA A 584 -16.52 -9.27 16.84
N HIS A 585 -16.86 -8.02 16.58
CA HIS A 585 -16.07 -7.11 15.75
C HIS A 585 -15.77 -5.83 16.51
N LEU A 586 -14.49 -5.59 16.80
CA LEU A 586 -14.00 -4.35 17.37
C LEU A 586 -13.35 -3.51 16.29
N ARG A 587 -14.00 -2.39 15.97
CA ARG A 587 -13.49 -1.37 15.06
C ARG A 587 -12.81 -0.28 15.85
N PHE A 588 -11.58 0.05 15.49
CA PHE A 588 -10.81 1.09 16.15
C PHE A 588 -10.78 2.36 15.28
N PRO A 589 -11.43 3.46 15.73
CA PRO A 589 -11.44 4.70 14.98
C PRO A 589 -10.05 5.27 14.78
N GLY A 590 -9.70 5.55 13.53
CA GLY A 590 -8.42 6.15 13.18
C GLY A 590 -7.20 5.25 13.36
N ALA A 591 -7.40 3.93 13.52
CA ALA A 591 -6.33 2.95 13.43
C ALA A 591 -6.14 2.46 12.00
N GLY A 592 -4.91 2.06 11.67
CA GLY A 592 -4.54 1.52 10.37
C GLY A 592 -4.64 0.00 10.29
N HIS A 593 -3.98 -0.55 9.28
CA HIS A 593 -3.96 -1.98 8.96
C HIS A 593 -3.27 -2.84 10.02
N LEU A 594 -2.15 -2.38 10.58
CA LEU A 594 -1.32 -3.17 11.48
C LEU A 594 -1.66 -2.85 12.93
N ILE A 595 -2.50 -3.66 13.58
CA ILE A 595 -2.84 -3.50 15.01
C ILE A 595 -2.04 -4.51 15.83
N ARG A 596 -1.01 -4.04 16.54
CA ARG A 596 -0.15 -4.87 17.39
C ARG A 596 -0.58 -4.76 18.86
N PRO A 597 -0.78 -5.87 19.59
CA PRO A 597 -1.02 -5.80 21.03
C PRO A 597 0.16 -5.15 21.77
N GLY A 598 -0.09 -4.09 22.53
CA GLY A 598 0.91 -3.41 23.35
C GLY A 598 0.94 -1.89 23.19
N ILE A 599 1.92 -1.24 23.82
CA ILE A 599 2.10 0.21 23.79
C ILE A 599 3.45 0.55 23.16
N PHE A 600 3.43 1.04 21.92
CA PHE A 600 4.62 1.32 21.13
C PHE A 600 4.52 2.71 20.50
N PRO A 601 5.65 3.34 20.14
CA PRO A 601 5.67 4.47 19.22
C PRO A 601 4.88 4.17 17.94
N VAL A 602 4.09 5.14 17.49
CA VAL A 602 3.21 5.00 16.31
C VAL A 602 3.50 6.02 15.21
N ALA A 603 4.57 6.81 15.32
CA ALA A 603 4.92 7.79 14.30
C ALA A 603 5.36 7.19 12.95
N ALA A 604 5.76 5.91 12.93
CA ALA A 604 6.01 5.15 11.71
C ALA A 604 5.06 3.94 11.60
N GLN A 605 4.29 3.89 10.51
CA GLN A 605 3.25 2.89 10.21
C GLN A 605 3.24 2.56 8.71
N TRP A 606 4.36 2.07 8.22
CA TRP A 606 4.51 1.59 6.84
C TRP A 606 5.54 0.46 6.78
N THR A 607 5.63 -0.22 5.64
CA THR A 607 6.76 -1.10 5.33
C THR A 607 6.94 -1.23 3.84
N SER A 608 8.18 -1.30 3.37
CA SER A 608 8.50 -1.42 1.94
C SER A 608 7.71 -0.41 1.08
N GLY A 609 7.54 0.81 1.59
CA GLY A 609 6.86 1.91 0.89
C GLY A 609 5.34 1.77 0.85
N ILE A 610 4.76 0.79 1.54
CA ILE A 610 3.31 0.60 1.67
C ILE A 610 2.84 1.23 2.98
N ALA A 611 1.88 2.14 2.91
CA ALA A 611 1.26 2.72 4.10
C ALA A 611 0.30 1.72 4.77
N PHE A 612 0.38 1.58 6.08
CA PHE A 612 -0.64 0.88 6.87
C PHE A 612 -1.83 1.77 7.21
N GLY A 613 -1.64 3.10 7.20
CA GLY A 613 -2.67 4.06 7.62
C GLY A 613 -2.69 4.24 9.14
N GLY A 614 -3.74 4.91 9.65
CA GLY A 614 -3.89 5.24 11.05
C GLY A 614 -3.26 6.57 11.45
N ASN A 615 -3.91 7.26 12.39
CA ASN A 615 -3.38 8.43 13.07
C ASN A 615 -2.81 8.05 14.45
N GLY A 616 -1.94 8.88 15.01
CA GLY A 616 -1.21 8.54 16.25
C GLY A 616 -2.11 8.14 17.42
N SER A 617 -3.13 8.92 17.75
CA SER A 617 -4.03 8.61 18.86
C SER A 617 -4.91 7.38 18.61
N GLY A 618 -5.45 7.23 17.39
CA GLY A 618 -6.31 6.11 17.02
C GLY A 618 -5.53 4.79 17.00
N GLN A 619 -4.33 4.80 16.40
CA GLN A 619 -3.42 3.66 16.38
C GLN A 619 -2.97 3.26 17.79
N ALA A 620 -2.63 4.23 18.65
CA ALA A 620 -2.26 3.94 20.04
C ALA A 620 -3.42 3.31 20.83
N ALA A 621 -4.63 3.84 20.69
CA ALA A 621 -5.82 3.29 21.31
C ALA A 621 -6.12 1.87 20.82
N ALA A 622 -5.95 1.60 19.53
CA ALA A 622 -6.13 0.27 18.95
C ALA A 622 -5.13 -0.76 19.49
N GLN A 623 -3.84 -0.42 19.52
CA GLN A 623 -2.80 -1.34 20.03
C GLN A 623 -3.01 -1.69 21.51
N ARG A 624 -3.44 -0.72 22.34
CA ARG A 624 -3.83 -0.94 23.75
C ARG A 624 -5.10 -1.79 23.85
N GLY A 625 -6.14 -1.40 23.11
CA GLY A 625 -7.44 -2.06 23.13
C GLY A 625 -7.41 -3.50 22.62
N ALA A 626 -6.59 -3.78 21.61
CA ALA A 626 -6.44 -5.11 21.02
C ALA A 626 -5.91 -6.13 22.03
N GLY A 627 -4.90 -5.79 22.83
CA GLY A 627 -4.39 -6.70 23.87
C GLY A 627 -5.46 -7.08 24.89
N THR A 628 -6.22 -6.09 25.36
CA THR A 628 -7.35 -6.31 26.29
C THR A 628 -8.42 -7.20 25.66
N ALA A 629 -8.86 -6.86 24.44
CA ALA A 629 -9.89 -7.60 23.72
C ALA A 629 -9.51 -9.06 23.45
N ILE A 630 -8.24 -9.31 23.09
CA ILE A 630 -7.71 -10.66 22.88
C ILE A 630 -7.80 -11.46 24.19
N LEU A 631 -7.30 -10.91 25.29
CA LEU A 631 -7.32 -11.60 26.59
C LEU A 631 -8.75 -11.85 27.09
N ASP A 632 -9.66 -10.90 26.89
CA ASP A 632 -11.08 -11.04 27.26
C ASP A 632 -11.79 -12.11 26.40
N PHE A 633 -11.47 -12.20 25.11
CA PHE A 633 -11.99 -13.25 24.24
C PHE A 633 -11.45 -14.63 24.64
N LEU A 634 -10.15 -14.74 24.88
CA LEU A 634 -9.51 -15.98 25.32
C LEU A 634 -10.03 -16.45 26.70
N GLY A 635 -10.31 -15.52 27.62
CA GLY A 635 -10.83 -15.82 28.96
C GLY A 635 -12.23 -16.45 28.96
N ARG A 636 -12.97 -16.34 27.85
CA ARG A 636 -14.30 -16.95 27.66
C ARG A 636 -14.25 -18.38 27.13
N MET A 637 -13.08 -18.85 26.69
CA MET A 637 -12.87 -20.15 26.02
C MET A 637 -12.41 -21.27 26.96
#